data_AF-A0A5Q3HCL3-F1
#
_entry.id   AF-A0A5Q3HCL3-F1
#
_cell.length_a   1.000
_cell.length_b   1.000
_cell.length_c   1.000
_cell.angle_alpha   90.00
_cell.angle_beta   90.00
_cell.angle_gamma   90.00
#
_symmetry.space_group_name_H-M   'P 1'
#
loop_
_entity.id
_entity.type
_entity.pdbx_description
1 polymer ?
#
loop_
_entity_poly.entity_id
_entity_poly.type
_entity_poly.pdbx_seq_one_letter_code
_entity_poly.pdbx_strand_id
1 'polypeptide(L)'
;MQNMHFHAGTIPIAFVFSAPGSKEKISGKPVTGVTGENLEFALKHLTIARPDLFSSSRRYDYRITNAYALALAKALGDKRSEAEPKQILEPANIERVIRELWGMKLVILCGVKAAHLKASLSTAGFRVIVCSHTSNQGLTVHNAAARAGVTPYSRRQLRVLAWATSLLNQLE
;
A
#
# COMPACT_ATOMS: atom_id res chain seq x y z
N MET A 1 -15.36 15.76 5.06
CA MET A 1 -15.25 15.03 3.77
C MET A 1 -14.57 13.71 4.03
N GLN A 2 -15.18 12.58 3.65
CA GLN A 2 -14.54 11.28 3.69
C GLN A 2 -13.38 11.25 2.69
N ASN A 3 -12.19 10.83 3.13
CA ASN A 3 -10.99 10.89 2.31
C ASN A 3 -10.56 9.46 1.92
N MET A 4 -11.27 8.89 0.94
CA MET A 4 -11.08 7.49 0.52
C MET A 4 -9.68 7.19 -0.03
N HIS A 5 -8.90 8.23 -0.38
CA HIS A 5 -7.54 8.08 -0.88
C HIS A 5 -6.46 8.37 0.15
N PHE A 6 -6.78 8.93 1.32
CA PHE A 6 -5.77 9.39 2.27
C PHE A 6 -6.15 9.15 3.74
N HIS A 7 -5.16 8.70 4.51
CA HIS A 7 -5.21 8.61 5.95
C HIS A 7 -3.89 9.13 6.54
N ALA A 8 -3.97 10.07 7.49
CA ALA A 8 -2.80 10.79 7.96
C ALA A 8 -1.81 9.92 8.76
N GLY A 9 -2.32 9.04 9.62
CA GLY A 9 -1.50 8.27 10.57
C GLY A 9 -0.67 9.15 11.50
N THR A 10 0.08 8.52 12.39
CA THR A 10 1.02 9.19 13.32
C THR A 10 2.43 8.63 13.24
N ILE A 11 2.59 7.37 12.82
CA ILE A 11 3.89 6.74 12.63
C ILE A 11 4.57 7.31 11.37
N PRO A 12 5.87 7.66 11.41
CA PRO A 12 6.58 8.35 10.32
C PRO A 12 6.94 7.46 9.11
N ILE A 13 6.06 6.52 8.78
CA ILE A 13 6.13 5.63 7.63
C ILE A 13 4.82 5.73 6.85
N ALA A 14 4.94 5.79 5.53
CA ALA A 14 3.80 5.81 4.63
C ALA A 14 3.72 4.60 3.71
N PHE A 15 2.50 4.16 3.45
CA PHE A 15 2.19 3.19 2.39
C PHE A 15 1.42 3.89 1.27
N VAL A 16 1.89 3.74 0.03
CA VAL A 16 1.27 4.32 -1.16
C VAL A 16 0.68 3.21 -2.03
N PHE A 17 -0.62 3.26 -2.26
CA PHE A 17 -1.37 2.31 -3.08
C PHE A 17 -1.75 2.94 -4.43
N SER A 18 -2.44 2.19 -5.29
CA SER A 18 -2.76 2.61 -6.66
C SER A 18 -3.89 3.65 -6.71
N ALA A 19 -5.12 3.21 -6.43
CA ALA A 19 -6.33 4.02 -6.48
C ALA A 19 -7.39 3.43 -5.52
N PRO A 20 -8.32 4.24 -5.00
CA PRO A 20 -9.46 3.73 -4.22
C PRO A 20 -10.35 2.81 -5.07
N GLY A 21 -10.87 1.75 -4.47
CA GLY A 21 -11.90 0.89 -5.05
C GLY A 21 -13.30 1.21 -4.52
N SER A 22 -14.25 0.32 -4.81
CA SER A 22 -15.64 0.46 -4.36
C SER A 22 -15.78 0.41 -2.84
N LYS A 23 -14.99 -0.43 -2.15
CA LYS A 23 -15.03 -0.53 -0.68
C LYS A 23 -14.48 0.72 0.00
N GLU A 24 -13.41 1.31 -0.52
CA GLU A 24 -12.89 2.59 -0.05
C GLU A 24 -13.91 3.72 -0.26
N LYS A 25 -14.62 3.73 -1.41
CA LYS A 25 -15.67 4.71 -1.68
C LYS A 25 -16.82 4.63 -0.66
N ILE A 26 -17.25 3.42 -0.31
CA ILE A 26 -18.34 3.21 0.67
C ILE A 26 -17.89 3.56 2.10
N SER A 27 -16.69 3.12 2.49
CA SER A 27 -16.17 3.30 3.85
C SER A 27 -15.57 4.68 4.11
N GLY A 28 -15.22 5.42 3.06
CA GLY A 28 -14.54 6.70 3.17
C GLY A 28 -13.09 6.63 3.65
N LYS A 29 -12.47 5.43 3.66
CA LYS A 29 -11.10 5.20 4.13
C LYS A 29 -10.28 4.41 3.12
N PRO A 30 -8.98 4.71 2.95
CA PRO A 30 -8.13 3.98 2.03
C PRO A 30 -7.86 2.56 2.50
N VAL A 31 -7.57 1.68 1.53
CA VAL A 31 -7.10 0.30 1.75
C VAL A 31 -8.08 -0.49 2.62
N THR A 32 -9.32 -0.56 2.17
CA THR A 32 -10.42 -1.22 2.89
C THR A 32 -10.68 -2.62 2.36
N GLY A 33 -11.04 -3.55 3.24
CA GLY A 33 -11.28 -4.96 2.92
C GLY A 33 -10.00 -5.78 2.89
N VAL A 34 -9.94 -6.78 2.00
CA VAL A 34 -8.88 -7.82 2.01
C VAL A 34 -7.47 -7.24 1.86
N THR A 35 -7.28 -6.19 1.07
CA THR A 35 -5.97 -5.51 0.95
C THR A 35 -5.52 -4.94 2.30
N GLY A 36 -6.45 -4.36 3.07
CA GLY A 36 -6.20 -3.82 4.40
C GLY A 36 -5.97 -4.91 5.44
N GLU A 37 -6.77 -5.98 5.41
CA GLU A 37 -6.57 -7.16 6.27
C GLU A 37 -5.18 -7.79 6.07
N ASN A 38 -4.75 -7.92 4.81
CA ASN A 38 -3.43 -8.44 4.48
C ASN A 38 -2.32 -7.48 4.95
N LEU A 39 -2.51 -6.16 4.80
CA LEU A 39 -1.55 -5.19 5.32
C LEU A 39 -1.43 -5.28 6.85
N GLU A 40 -2.54 -5.40 7.59
CA GLU A 40 -2.49 -5.58 9.05
C GLU A 40 -1.81 -6.88 9.46
N PHE A 41 -2.03 -7.96 8.71
CA PHE A 41 -1.33 -9.22 8.96
C PHE A 41 0.18 -9.07 8.71
N ALA A 42 0.60 -8.40 7.65
CA ALA A 42 2.01 -8.07 7.44
C ALA A 42 2.58 -7.20 8.56
N LEU A 43 1.85 -6.17 8.99
CA LEU A 43 2.27 -5.25 10.05
C LEU A 43 2.50 -5.96 11.38
N LYS A 44 1.74 -7.00 11.71
CA LYS A 44 2.02 -7.84 12.90
C LYS A 44 3.42 -8.45 12.85
N HIS A 45 3.84 -8.94 11.68
CA HIS A 45 5.19 -9.50 11.49
C HIS A 45 6.26 -8.41 11.47
N LEU A 46 6.00 -7.30 10.78
CA LEU A 46 6.93 -6.17 10.70
C LEU A 46 7.18 -5.53 12.07
N THR A 47 6.15 -5.43 12.92
CA THR A 47 6.26 -4.89 14.27
C THR A 47 7.16 -5.75 15.16
N ILE A 48 7.11 -7.06 15.00
CA ILE A 48 7.99 -7.98 15.74
C ILE A 48 9.44 -7.87 15.24
N ALA A 49 9.64 -7.83 13.92
CA ALA A 49 10.97 -7.87 13.33
C ALA A 49 11.72 -6.53 13.40
N ARG A 50 11.01 -5.41 13.26
CA ARG A 50 11.56 -4.05 13.22
C ARG A 50 10.66 -3.07 13.99
N PRO A 51 10.51 -3.23 15.31
CA PRO A 51 9.67 -2.35 16.14
C PRO A 51 10.14 -0.89 16.14
N ASP A 52 11.43 -0.65 15.84
CA ASP A 52 12.03 0.67 15.67
C ASP A 52 11.44 1.45 14.48
N LEU A 53 11.00 0.74 13.43
CA LEU A 53 10.35 1.31 12.26
C LEU A 53 8.83 1.15 12.33
N PHE A 54 8.37 -0.07 12.59
CA PHE A 54 6.97 -0.44 12.59
C PHE A 54 6.49 -0.60 14.04
N SER A 55 6.06 0.49 14.67
CA SER A 55 5.67 0.47 16.09
C SER A 55 4.22 0.03 16.34
N SER A 56 3.44 -0.25 15.29
CA SER A 56 2.05 -0.71 15.41
C SER A 56 1.69 -1.79 14.40
N SER A 57 0.81 -2.71 14.81
CA SER A 57 0.19 -3.68 13.91
C SER A 57 -1.07 -3.14 13.20
N ARG A 58 -1.53 -1.93 13.52
CA ARG A 58 -2.76 -1.35 12.98
C ARG A 58 -2.43 -0.45 11.79
N ARG A 59 -3.04 -0.72 10.63
CA ARG A 59 -2.68 -0.01 9.38
C ARG A 59 -2.92 1.50 9.45
N TYR A 60 -3.95 1.95 10.16
CA TYR A 60 -4.30 3.37 10.25
C TYR A 60 -3.46 4.15 11.29
N ASP A 61 -2.57 3.48 12.02
CA ASP A 61 -1.54 4.21 12.78
C ASP A 61 -0.43 4.73 11.83
N TYR A 62 -0.33 4.16 10.63
CA TYR A 62 0.55 4.60 9.56
C TYR A 62 -0.13 5.56 8.61
N ARG A 63 0.68 6.34 7.90
CA ARG A 63 0.18 7.15 6.80
C ARG A 63 -0.15 6.27 5.61
N ILE A 64 -1.30 6.50 4.99
CA ILE A 64 -1.73 5.77 3.80
C ILE A 64 -2.21 6.78 2.77
N THR A 65 -1.70 6.69 1.54
CA THR A 65 -2.24 7.45 0.40
C THR A 65 -2.39 6.57 -0.83
N ASN A 66 -3.22 6.97 -1.78
CA ASN A 66 -3.24 6.44 -3.13
C ASN A 66 -2.53 7.39 -4.11
N ALA A 67 -1.84 6.81 -5.08
CA ALA A 67 -1.20 7.51 -6.20
C ALA A 67 -2.23 8.30 -7.02
N TYR A 68 -3.47 7.82 -7.10
CA TYR A 68 -4.61 8.51 -7.71
C TYR A 68 -5.75 8.71 -6.71
N ALA A 69 -6.36 9.89 -6.68
CA ALA A 69 -7.30 10.28 -5.64
C ALA A 69 -8.74 9.78 -5.85
N LEU A 70 -9.14 9.55 -7.10
CA LEU A 70 -10.52 9.20 -7.44
C LEU A 70 -10.73 7.69 -7.45
N ALA A 71 -11.86 7.23 -6.93
CA ALA A 71 -12.20 5.81 -6.96
C ALA A 71 -12.34 5.31 -8.40
N LEU A 72 -11.77 4.15 -8.68
CA LEU A 72 -11.88 3.45 -9.95
C LEU A 72 -12.40 2.03 -9.68
N ALA A 73 -13.60 1.72 -10.17
CA ALA A 73 -14.13 0.37 -10.07
C ALA A 73 -15.14 0.05 -11.17
N LYS A 74 -15.07 -1.17 -11.72
CA LYS A 74 -16.07 -1.69 -12.67
C LYS A 74 -17.50 -1.58 -12.17
N ALA A 75 -17.70 -1.83 -10.88
CA ALA A 75 -19.00 -1.69 -10.22
C ALA A 75 -19.53 -0.25 -10.16
N LEU A 76 -18.70 0.76 -10.42
CA LEU A 76 -19.07 2.17 -10.48
C LEU A 76 -19.28 2.68 -11.91
N GLY A 77 -19.27 1.77 -12.91
CA GLY A 77 -19.37 2.13 -14.32
C GLY A 77 -18.02 2.47 -14.98
N ASP A 78 -16.93 2.48 -14.22
CA ASP A 78 -15.60 2.66 -14.79
C ASP A 78 -15.13 1.40 -15.51
N LYS A 79 -14.57 1.54 -16.71
CA LYS A 79 -14.00 0.39 -17.44
C LYS A 79 -12.75 -0.20 -16.76
N ARG A 80 -12.21 0.45 -15.71
CA ARG A 80 -10.90 0.19 -15.11
C ARG A 80 -10.98 0.14 -13.58
N SER A 81 -10.06 -0.60 -12.97
CA SER A 81 -9.88 -0.70 -11.51
C SER A 81 -8.57 -0.07 -11.02
N GLU A 82 -7.81 0.54 -11.93
CA GLU A 82 -6.52 1.19 -11.65
C GLU A 82 -6.34 2.40 -12.56
N ALA A 83 -5.57 3.39 -12.08
CA ALA A 83 -5.22 4.57 -12.85
C ALA A 83 -4.16 4.25 -13.91
N GLU A 84 -4.18 5.01 -15.01
CA GLU A 84 -3.10 4.95 -15.99
C GLU A 84 -1.84 5.64 -15.47
N PRO A 85 -0.64 5.20 -15.91
CA PRO A 85 0.60 5.84 -15.52
C PRO A 85 0.61 7.35 -15.76
N LYS A 86 0.06 7.81 -16.90
CA LYS A 86 -0.05 9.24 -17.21
C LYS A 86 -0.87 10.02 -16.18
N GLN A 87 -1.94 9.43 -15.64
CA GLN A 87 -2.79 10.08 -14.63
C GLN A 87 -2.08 10.14 -13.28
N ILE A 88 -1.38 9.06 -12.91
CA ILE A 88 -0.55 9.02 -11.69
C ILE A 88 0.56 10.08 -11.76
N LEU A 89 1.16 10.24 -12.94
CA LEU A 89 2.27 11.16 -13.19
C LEU A 89 1.83 12.58 -13.57
N GLU A 90 0.54 12.89 -13.50
CA GLU A 90 0.07 14.28 -13.65
C GLU A 90 0.68 15.15 -12.52
N PRO A 91 1.18 16.36 -12.83
CA PRO A 91 1.82 17.22 -11.82
C PRO A 91 0.96 17.42 -10.57
N ALA A 92 -0.34 17.65 -10.75
CA ALA A 92 -1.28 17.82 -9.64
C ALA A 92 -1.36 16.59 -8.72
N ASN A 93 -1.29 15.37 -9.27
CA ASN A 93 -1.29 14.15 -8.46
C ASN A 93 0.04 13.95 -7.74
N ILE A 94 1.16 14.22 -8.41
CA ILE A 94 2.49 14.16 -7.80
C ILE A 94 2.59 15.15 -6.63
N GLU A 95 2.23 16.41 -6.85
CA GLU A 95 2.26 17.46 -5.84
C GLU A 95 1.37 17.13 -4.64
N ARG A 96 0.16 16.63 -4.90
CA ARG A 96 -0.75 16.16 -3.84
C ARG A 96 -0.11 15.06 -3.01
N VAL A 97 0.44 14.03 -3.65
CA VAL A 97 1.06 12.90 -2.94
C VAL A 97 2.28 13.37 -2.14
N ILE A 98 3.14 14.22 -2.70
CA ILE A 98 4.29 14.79 -1.96
C ILE A 98 3.81 15.55 -0.72
N ARG A 99 2.76 16.36 -0.84
CA ARG A 99 2.19 17.11 0.27
C ARG A 99 1.61 16.20 1.35
N GLU A 100 0.86 15.17 0.95
CA GLU A 100 0.31 14.18 1.87
C GLU A 100 1.43 13.42 2.59
N LEU A 101 2.53 13.12 1.92
CA LEU A 101 3.69 12.42 2.47
C LEU A 101 4.64 13.33 3.27
N TRP A 102 4.35 14.62 3.40
CA TRP A 102 5.23 15.55 4.10
C TRP A 102 5.57 15.11 5.53
N GLY A 103 6.86 15.12 5.88
CA GLY A 103 7.37 14.69 7.18
C GLY A 103 7.53 13.17 7.34
N MET A 104 7.26 12.37 6.30
CA MET A 104 7.53 10.92 6.34
C MET A 104 8.99 10.63 6.01
N LYS A 105 9.61 9.73 6.77
CA LYS A 105 11.02 9.34 6.56
C LYS A 105 11.15 8.22 5.52
N LEU A 106 10.18 7.31 5.51
CA LEU A 106 10.16 6.12 4.66
C LEU A 106 8.81 6.01 3.97
N VAL A 107 8.85 5.79 2.66
CA VAL A 107 7.67 5.59 1.81
C VAL A 107 7.75 4.23 1.13
N ILE A 108 6.71 3.42 1.32
CA ILE A 108 6.59 2.08 0.74
C ILE A 108 5.54 2.14 -0.37
N LEU A 109 5.98 1.95 -1.61
CA LEU A 109 5.11 1.91 -2.79
C LEU A 109 4.60 0.47 -2.99
N CYS A 110 3.29 0.29 -2.89
CA CYS A 110 2.63 -1.01 -2.96
C CYS A 110 2.08 -1.26 -4.38
N GLY A 111 2.82 -2.05 -5.16
CA GLY A 111 2.43 -2.49 -6.50
C GLY A 111 2.99 -1.62 -7.64
N VAL A 112 2.87 -2.15 -8.86
CA VAL A 112 3.47 -1.56 -10.07
C VAL A 112 2.96 -0.15 -10.34
N LYS A 113 1.68 0.13 -10.07
CA LYS A 113 1.09 1.45 -10.29
C LYS A 113 1.66 2.51 -9.36
N ALA A 114 1.72 2.23 -8.06
CA ALA A 114 2.33 3.14 -7.10
C ALA A 114 3.83 3.36 -7.40
N ALA A 115 4.52 2.34 -7.91
CA ALA A 115 5.94 2.41 -8.26
C ALA A 115 6.28 3.49 -9.30
N HIS A 116 5.33 3.95 -10.13
CA HIS A 116 5.56 5.07 -11.04
C HIS A 116 5.99 6.35 -10.31
N LEU A 117 5.57 6.54 -9.06
CA LEU A 117 5.95 7.71 -8.26
C LEU A 117 7.38 7.66 -7.72
N LYS A 118 8.11 6.54 -7.89
CA LYS A 118 9.44 6.35 -7.27
C LYS A 118 10.40 7.49 -7.60
N ALA A 119 10.51 7.88 -8.87
CA ALA A 119 11.44 8.93 -9.28
C ALA A 119 11.08 10.27 -8.63
N SER A 120 9.82 10.71 -8.76
CA SER A 120 9.34 11.98 -8.20
C SER A 120 9.50 12.06 -6.68
N LEU A 121 9.22 10.98 -5.96
CA LEU A 121 9.36 10.93 -4.51
C LEU A 121 10.82 10.88 -4.06
N SER A 122 11.68 10.17 -4.79
CA SER A 122 13.12 10.16 -4.50
C SER A 122 13.73 11.55 -4.70
N THR A 123 13.36 12.25 -5.79
CA THR A 123 13.76 13.64 -6.04
C THR A 123 13.26 14.60 -4.97
N ALA A 124 12.08 14.34 -4.41
CA ALA A 124 11.53 15.10 -3.29
C ALA A 124 12.18 14.77 -1.92
N GLY A 125 13.16 13.87 -1.89
CA GLY A 125 13.97 13.55 -0.70
C GLY A 125 13.45 12.40 0.16
N PHE A 126 12.44 11.64 -0.30
CA PHE A 126 11.94 10.48 0.45
C PHE A 126 12.87 9.26 0.28
N ARG A 127 13.08 8.48 1.33
CA ARG A 127 13.56 7.09 1.18
C ARG A 127 12.40 6.25 0.67
N VAL A 128 12.52 5.70 -0.55
CA VAL A 128 11.45 4.97 -1.23
C VAL A 128 11.79 3.50 -1.40
N ILE A 129 10.89 2.62 -0.96
CA ILE A 129 10.94 1.17 -1.19
C ILE A 129 9.77 0.76 -2.08
N VAL A 130 9.97 -0.20 -2.98
CA VAL A 130 8.91 -0.74 -3.84
C VAL A 130 8.64 -2.19 -3.47
N CYS A 131 7.38 -2.52 -3.23
CA CYS A 131 6.93 -3.87 -2.96
C CYS A 131 5.83 -4.27 -3.94
N SER A 132 5.51 -5.56 -4.01
CA SER A 132 4.28 -5.99 -4.67
C SER A 132 3.04 -5.50 -3.92
N HIS A 133 1.87 -5.53 -4.56
CA HIS A 133 0.62 -5.08 -3.94
C HIS A 133 0.12 -6.11 -2.91
N THR A 134 -0.50 -5.67 -1.81
CA THR A 134 -1.00 -6.57 -0.74
C THR A 134 -2.39 -7.16 -1.02
N SER A 135 -2.91 -7.02 -2.25
CA SER A 135 -4.14 -7.68 -2.67
C SER A 135 -3.87 -9.16 -2.95
N ASN A 136 -4.91 -10.00 -2.96
CA ASN A 136 -4.72 -11.42 -3.28
C ASN A 136 -4.01 -11.64 -4.63
N GLN A 137 -4.31 -10.80 -5.64
CA GLN A 137 -3.64 -10.85 -6.94
C GLN A 137 -2.17 -10.41 -6.84
N GLY A 138 -1.89 -9.32 -6.14
CA GLY A 138 -0.52 -8.82 -5.97
C GLY A 138 0.37 -9.77 -5.16
N LEU A 139 -0.22 -10.54 -4.25
CA LEU A 139 0.47 -11.54 -3.43
C LEU A 139 0.80 -12.83 -4.20
N THR A 140 0.28 -13.03 -5.41
CA THR A 140 0.57 -14.26 -6.20
C THR A 140 2.04 -14.41 -6.56
N VAL A 141 2.80 -13.30 -6.59
CA VAL A 141 4.27 -13.32 -6.75
C VAL A 141 4.97 -14.11 -5.64
N HIS A 142 4.31 -14.28 -4.48
CA HIS A 142 4.80 -15.02 -3.32
C HIS A 142 4.21 -16.45 -3.23
N ASN A 143 3.67 -16.99 -4.32
CA ASN A 143 3.01 -18.30 -4.33
C ASN A 143 3.92 -19.47 -3.92
N ALA A 144 5.24 -19.35 -4.11
CA ALA A 144 6.19 -20.36 -3.63
C ALA A 144 6.07 -20.57 -2.11
N ALA A 145 5.92 -19.50 -1.33
CA ALA A 145 5.76 -19.56 0.13
C ALA A 145 4.43 -20.22 0.55
N ALA A 146 3.40 -20.15 -0.29
CA ALA A 146 2.09 -20.75 0.00
C ALA A 146 2.07 -22.28 -0.13
N ARG A 147 3.10 -22.92 -0.69
CA ARG A 147 3.10 -24.38 -0.91
C ARG A 147 2.96 -25.19 0.39
N ALA A 148 3.44 -24.65 1.51
CA ALA A 148 3.33 -25.28 2.82
C ALA A 148 1.94 -25.13 3.48
N GLY A 149 1.04 -24.34 2.89
CA GLY A 149 -0.26 -24.04 3.49
C GLY A 149 -1.34 -25.06 3.13
N VAL A 150 -1.90 -25.72 4.14
CA VAL A 150 -2.98 -26.70 3.98
C VAL A 150 -4.31 -26.06 3.54
N THR A 151 -4.66 -24.87 4.06
CA THR A 151 -5.95 -24.22 3.77
C THR A 151 -5.77 -22.96 2.92
N PRO A 152 -6.80 -22.50 2.19
CA PRO A 152 -6.74 -21.22 1.47
C PRO A 152 -6.34 -20.04 2.36
N TYR A 153 -6.82 -20.04 3.61
CA TYR A 153 -6.48 -19.02 4.61
C TYR A 153 -5.00 -19.09 5.02
N SER A 154 -4.48 -20.27 5.36
CA SER A 154 -3.06 -20.40 5.74
C SER A 154 -2.12 -20.08 4.56
N ARG A 155 -2.49 -20.46 3.33
CA ARG A 155 -1.78 -20.05 2.10
C ARG A 155 -1.75 -18.54 1.93
N ARG A 156 -2.84 -17.83 2.23
CA ARG A 156 -2.88 -16.36 2.20
C ARG A 156 -1.92 -15.78 3.23
N GLN A 157 -1.96 -16.27 4.47
CA GLN A 157 -1.05 -15.82 5.54
C GLN A 157 0.41 -16.01 5.16
N LEU A 158 0.78 -17.17 4.60
CA LEU A 158 2.15 -17.45 4.16
C LEU A 158 2.63 -16.50 3.06
N ARG A 159 1.76 -16.12 2.10
CA ARG A 159 2.11 -15.09 1.09
C ARG A 159 2.33 -13.73 1.71
N VAL A 160 1.51 -13.35 2.69
CA VAL A 160 1.65 -12.07 3.37
C VAL A 160 2.92 -12.05 4.23
N LEU A 161 3.27 -13.16 4.87
CA LEU A 161 4.55 -13.30 5.58
C LEU A 161 5.73 -13.14 4.63
N ALA A 162 5.72 -13.83 3.49
CA ALA A 162 6.76 -13.69 2.46
C ALA A 162 6.85 -12.25 1.91
N TRP A 163 5.71 -11.57 1.76
CA TRP A 163 5.68 -10.14 1.41
C TRP A 163 6.38 -9.29 2.47
N ALA A 164 6.08 -9.51 3.76
CA ALA A 164 6.69 -8.78 4.86
C ALA A 164 8.20 -9.04 4.93
N THR A 165 8.63 -10.29 4.78
CA THR A 165 10.06 -10.66 4.70
C THR A 165 10.76 -9.98 3.53
N SER A 166 10.13 -9.92 2.35
CA SER A 166 10.69 -9.22 1.19
C SER A 166 10.84 -7.71 1.39
N LEU A 167 9.95 -7.09 2.18
CA LEU A 167 10.11 -5.69 2.59
C LEU A 167 11.24 -5.53 3.60
N LEU A 168 11.34 -6.41 4.59
CA LEU A 168 12.41 -6.37 5.60
C LEU A 168 13.81 -6.46 4.96
N ASN A 169 13.99 -7.36 3.99
CA ASN A 169 15.27 -7.50 3.27
C ASN A 169 15.66 -6.25 2.45
N GLN A 170 14.72 -5.33 2.18
CA GLN A 170 15.00 -4.05 1.50
C GLN A 170 15.28 -2.90 2.48
N LEU A 171 15.08 -3.14 3.78
CA LEU A 171 15.29 -2.15 4.84
C LEU A 171 16.67 -2.24 5.48
N GLU A 172 17.33 -3.40 5.34
CA GLU A 172 18.75 -3.64 5.60
C GLU A 172 19.65 -2.79 4.69
#